data_AF-A0A2T2UZD0-F1
#
_entry.id   AF-A0A2T2UZD0-F1
#
_cell.length_a   1.000
_cell.length_b   1.000
_cell.length_c   1.000
_cell.angle_alpha   90.00
_cell.angle_beta   90.00
_cell.angle_gamma   90.00
#
_symmetry.space_group_name_H-M   'P 1'
#
loop_
_entity.id
_entity.type
_entity.pdbx_description
1 polymer ?
#
loop_
_entity_poly.entity_id
_entity_poly.type
_entity_poly.pdbx_seq_one_letter_code
_entity_poly.pdbx_strand_id
1 'polypeptide(L)'
;MIDDAKELVSDFLPDRSEEGEAYALGLVVAERRLHALLLERSPEGPEVVRRFTRRRGGSYAAGGGFAGEEDYGAAGGVPPLEGEETSGDDFAIQFGDDASGGNDNLFLGSEFDGLEDADDDFDTASFGAGGGGANSGAAANFSLELGDLLEECANAGYPDPALAFCLPASDMTQVELVLDEVEATPEAPPAPEDVGRKTLRKALDEQYGGHPEKGRFAFLPMTPTPEEQARFLALVGKPTDPVVSTLRAMKDQNERLPGQGLLETEPSLYLGLARAALAHAEAEQDDALVVRVGEENTLALFTRGTAVHQVETLRSLTDEDTPETVCSRVLLLQDEYGIDDMEHVLVAGPGAEEAALVESFEMFFPEAHVEPMRQHLPAGATAEDDPAAGLTAVAAALRLTGHDGYASFFEDVDLLPPKLLIWRFELPFSSAVPLLLALLAVAGTFFGVRYQHMENQQAEVQRRLDAYPDDFAEKTPQQLQADIDSVKSDSERYVEGLETLDDLLMGSDQWSHALAEISRETAAVSGIWVENWTPQSQTVRLQGNATSRDRVVELAERTEGRIQSVTFSEIRDWPVYSFAMEVPLKTGLPEATKYLREQALASADSAAAGAPAGASGQSAGGPPSNAQ
;
A
#
# COMPACT_ATOMS: atom_id res chain seq x y z
N MET A 1 11.28 -25.58 24.92
CA MET A 1 10.39 -24.51 25.42
C MET A 1 11.03 -23.13 25.46
N ILE A 2 12.32 -22.94 25.80
CA ILE A 2 13.01 -21.65 25.57
C ILE A 2 13.86 -21.68 24.29
N ASP A 3 14.27 -22.87 23.81
CA ASP A 3 14.97 -23.01 22.53
C ASP A 3 14.05 -22.92 21.29
N ASP A 4 12.77 -23.30 21.40
CA ASP A 4 11.80 -23.17 20.29
C ASP A 4 11.46 -21.70 19.96
N ALA A 5 11.75 -20.77 20.88
CA ALA A 5 11.51 -19.34 20.67
C ALA A 5 12.67 -18.65 19.91
N LYS A 6 13.83 -19.31 19.74
CA LYS A 6 14.93 -18.78 18.93
C LYS A 6 14.77 -19.10 17.45
N GLU A 7 14.28 -20.30 17.11
CA GLU A 7 13.90 -20.64 15.73
C GLU A 7 12.75 -19.75 15.24
N LEU A 8 11.75 -19.48 16.10
CA LEU A 8 10.62 -18.62 15.77
C LEU A 8 10.93 -17.11 15.64
N VAL A 9 12.17 -16.66 15.91
CA VAL A 9 12.57 -15.25 15.72
C VAL A 9 13.60 -15.11 14.61
N SER A 10 14.40 -16.15 14.33
CA SER A 10 15.26 -16.19 13.13
C SER A 10 14.45 -16.38 11.84
N ASP A 11 13.32 -17.09 11.90
CA ASP A 11 12.41 -17.29 10.74
C ASP A 11 11.54 -16.06 10.41
N PHE A 12 11.63 -14.98 11.20
CA PHE A 12 10.82 -13.75 11.03
C PHE A 12 11.63 -12.52 10.63
N LEU A 13 12.95 -12.67 10.46
CA LEU A 13 13.72 -11.75 9.62
C LEU A 13 13.38 -12.10 8.17
N PRO A 14 13.23 -11.11 7.28
CA PRO A 14 12.91 -11.40 5.88
C PRO A 14 13.95 -12.39 5.36
N ASP A 15 13.48 -13.53 4.87
CA ASP A 15 14.20 -14.32 3.89
C ASP A 15 14.44 -13.33 2.75
N ARG A 16 15.64 -12.71 2.73
CA ARG A 16 16.08 -11.86 1.63
C ARG A 16 15.88 -12.75 0.42
N SER A 17 15.02 -12.33 -0.52
CA SER A 17 14.90 -13.04 -1.78
C SER A 17 16.32 -13.28 -2.28
N GLU A 18 16.71 -14.56 -2.46
CA GLU A 18 18.00 -14.92 -3.09
C GLU A 18 18.15 -14.25 -4.48
N GLU A 19 17.05 -13.70 -4.99
CA GLU A 19 16.97 -12.76 -6.08
C GLU A 19 16.95 -11.30 -5.53
N GLY A 20 18.12 -10.64 -5.48
CA GLY A 20 18.23 -9.20 -5.21
C GLY A 20 17.42 -8.31 -6.18
N GLU A 21 17.12 -7.08 -5.73
CA GLU A 21 16.14 -6.19 -6.36
C GLU A 21 16.52 -5.75 -7.79
N ALA A 22 15.51 -5.65 -8.66
CA ALA A 22 15.69 -5.25 -10.06
C ALA A 22 16.14 -3.79 -10.21
N TYR A 23 15.67 -2.90 -9.32
CA TYR A 23 16.02 -1.48 -9.30
C TYR A 23 16.37 -1.03 -7.88
N ALA A 24 17.59 -0.55 -7.69
CA ALA A 24 18.07 -0.03 -6.41
C ALA A 24 18.47 1.44 -6.54
N LEU A 25 17.94 2.27 -5.66
CA LEU A 25 18.26 3.69 -5.57
C LEU A 25 19.14 3.91 -4.34
N GLY A 26 20.42 4.22 -4.58
CA GLY A 26 21.36 4.60 -3.54
C GLY A 26 21.30 6.10 -3.28
N LEU A 27 21.26 6.51 -2.01
CA LEU A 27 21.15 7.89 -1.58
C LEU A 27 22.24 8.23 -0.56
N VAL A 28 22.87 9.38 -0.75
CA VAL A 28 23.84 9.97 0.17
C VAL A 28 23.35 11.36 0.54
N VAL A 29 23.23 11.60 1.83
CA VAL A 29 22.79 12.89 2.37
C VAL A 29 24.02 13.66 2.84
N ALA A 30 24.55 14.53 1.98
CA ALA A 30 25.54 15.53 2.39
C ALA A 30 24.85 16.74 3.05
N GLU A 31 25.57 17.58 3.78
CA GLU A 31 24.96 18.72 4.51
C GLU A 31 24.14 19.64 3.60
N ARG A 32 24.66 19.92 2.39
CA ARG A 32 24.06 20.88 1.44
C ARG A 32 23.37 20.23 0.25
N ARG A 33 23.60 18.95 -0.01
CA ARG A 33 23.12 18.26 -1.20
C ARG A 33 22.64 16.84 -0.89
N LEU A 34 21.61 16.41 -1.61
CA LEU A 34 21.16 15.03 -1.68
C LEU A 34 21.64 14.47 -3.03
N HIS A 35 22.48 13.43 -2.96
CA HIS A 35 22.93 12.69 -4.14
C HIS A 35 22.18 11.38 -4.18
N ALA A 36 21.59 11.04 -5.33
CA ALA A 36 20.97 9.74 -5.52
C ALA A 36 21.30 9.16 -6.89
N LEU A 37 21.40 7.85 -6.94
CA LEU A 37 21.74 7.11 -8.15
C LEU A 37 20.91 5.84 -8.23
N LEU A 38 20.24 5.66 -9.37
CA LEU A 38 19.42 4.51 -9.67
C LEU A 38 20.23 3.48 -10.47
N LEU A 39 20.40 2.29 -9.91
CA LEU A 39 20.98 1.12 -10.55
C LEU A 39 19.88 0.16 -11.00
N GLU A 40 20.08 -0.43 -12.17
CA GLU A 40 19.32 -1.59 -12.66
C GLU A 40 20.20 -2.83 -12.60
N ARG A 41 19.63 -3.92 -12.09
CA ARG A 41 20.27 -5.23 -12.08
C ARG A 41 20.08 -5.89 -13.46
N SER A 42 21.06 -5.74 -14.34
CA SER A 42 21.10 -6.43 -15.63
C SER A 42 21.92 -7.73 -15.55
N PRO A 43 21.59 -8.77 -16.35
CA PRO A 43 22.40 -10.00 -16.44
C PRO A 43 23.83 -9.76 -16.95
N GLU A 44 24.10 -8.62 -17.60
CA GLU A 44 25.44 -8.24 -18.09
C GLU A 44 26.25 -7.47 -17.02
N GLY A 45 25.64 -7.14 -15.88
CA GLY A 45 26.23 -6.37 -14.79
C GLY A 45 25.28 -5.24 -14.32
N PRO A 46 25.52 -4.65 -13.14
CA PRO A 46 24.74 -3.50 -12.68
C PRO A 46 25.00 -2.29 -13.59
N GLU A 47 23.96 -1.64 -14.09
CA GLU A 47 24.06 -0.45 -14.94
C GLU A 47 23.42 0.76 -14.26
N VAL A 48 24.04 1.92 -14.42
CA VAL A 48 23.54 3.18 -13.87
C VAL A 48 22.52 3.78 -14.83
N VAL A 49 21.25 3.72 -14.44
CA VAL A 49 20.14 4.18 -15.27
C VAL A 49 19.95 5.69 -15.16
N ARG A 50 20.02 6.23 -13.94
CA ARG A 50 19.73 7.65 -13.70
C ARG A 50 20.43 8.20 -12.47
N ARG A 51 20.66 9.52 -12.49
CA ARG A 51 21.30 10.27 -11.41
C ARG A 51 20.45 11.46 -11.02
N PHE A 52 20.48 11.80 -9.74
CA PHE A 52 19.77 12.93 -9.19
C PHE A 52 20.68 13.65 -8.20
N THR A 53 20.82 14.95 -8.37
CA THR A 53 21.45 15.83 -7.39
C THR A 53 20.47 16.93 -7.02
N ARG A 54 20.25 17.15 -5.73
CA ARG A 54 19.35 18.19 -5.21
C ARG A 54 20.05 19.01 -4.13
N ARG A 55 19.76 20.30 -4.03
CA ARG A 55 20.25 21.15 -2.93
C ARG A 55 19.25 21.11 -1.78
N ARG A 56 19.75 20.92 -0.55
CA ARG A 56 18.94 20.88 0.68
C ARG A 56 18.69 22.30 1.18
N GLY A 57 17.46 22.58 1.63
CA GLY A 57 17.14 23.81 2.39
C GLY A 57 17.14 25.11 1.59
N GLY A 58 17.01 25.05 0.25
CA GLY A 58 16.76 26.24 -0.56
C GLY A 58 15.33 26.73 -0.36
N SER A 59 15.15 27.91 0.25
CA SER A 59 13.91 28.68 0.13
C SER A 59 13.44 28.65 -1.32
N TYR A 60 12.26 28.08 -1.58
CA TYR A 60 11.56 28.20 -2.86
C TYR A 60 11.26 29.69 -3.12
N ALA A 61 12.25 30.40 -3.66
CA ALA A 61 11.98 31.60 -4.42
C ALA A 61 11.39 31.12 -5.74
N ALA A 62 10.11 31.41 -5.93
CA ALA A 62 9.35 31.10 -7.13
C ALA A 62 10.14 31.41 -8.41
N GLY A 63 10.25 30.41 -9.30
CA GLY A 63 10.67 30.59 -10.69
C GLY A 63 12.13 30.23 -10.99
N GLY A 64 12.45 28.94 -11.00
CA GLY A 64 13.68 28.42 -11.61
C GLY A 64 13.35 27.10 -12.29
N GLY A 65 13.21 27.14 -13.62
CA GLY A 65 12.86 25.98 -14.43
C GLY A 65 13.96 24.92 -14.45
N PHE A 66 13.49 23.69 -14.65
CA PHE A 66 14.26 22.48 -14.94
C PHE A 66 15.42 22.74 -15.90
N ALA A 67 16.65 22.51 -15.47
CA ALA A 67 17.77 22.34 -16.39
C ALA A 67 17.67 20.92 -16.97
N GLY A 68 16.86 20.79 -18.02
CA GLY A 68 16.97 19.67 -18.95
C GLY A 68 18.15 19.92 -19.89
N GLU A 69 18.95 18.89 -20.12
CA GLU A 69 19.82 18.79 -21.29
C GLU A 69 19.02 19.11 -22.56
N GLU A 70 19.66 19.76 -23.54
CA GLU A 70 19.09 20.34 -24.78
C GLU A 70 18.67 21.83 -24.73
N ASP A 71 19.61 22.76 -24.46
CA ASP A 71 19.59 24.05 -25.17
C ASP A 71 20.99 24.68 -25.28
N TYR A 72 21.69 24.38 -26.37
CA TYR A 72 22.89 25.11 -26.78
C TYR A 72 22.48 26.40 -27.50
N GLY A 73 22.69 27.53 -26.82
CA GLY A 73 23.06 28.78 -27.49
C GLY A 73 22.08 29.94 -27.36
N ALA A 74 22.20 30.71 -26.29
CA ALA A 74 22.08 32.17 -26.37
C ALA A 74 22.66 32.81 -25.11
N ALA A 75 23.82 33.43 -25.28
CA ALA A 75 24.44 34.29 -24.28
C ALA A 75 23.53 35.47 -23.89
N GLY A 76 23.37 35.68 -22.59
CA GLY A 76 23.04 36.97 -21.98
C GLY A 76 24.23 37.42 -21.13
N GLY A 77 25.23 38.02 -21.78
CA GLY A 77 26.49 38.40 -21.15
C GLY A 77 26.42 39.63 -20.26
N VAL A 78 27.29 39.64 -19.25
CA VAL A 78 27.86 40.86 -18.68
C VAL A 78 29.37 40.79 -18.98
N PRO A 79 29.97 41.82 -19.62
CA PRO A 79 31.30 41.71 -20.21
C PRO A 79 32.44 41.79 -19.16
N PRO A 80 33.61 41.22 -19.46
CA PRO A 80 34.77 41.24 -18.58
C PRO A 80 35.53 42.57 -18.72
N LEU A 81 35.99 43.12 -17.60
CA LEU A 81 37.05 44.12 -17.58
C LEU A 81 38.31 43.44 -17.04
N GLU A 82 39.22 43.08 -17.94
CA GLU A 82 40.62 42.88 -17.62
C GLU A 82 41.41 44.14 -18.04
N GLY A 83 42.33 44.55 -17.15
CA GLY A 83 43.48 45.38 -17.49
C GLY A 83 43.56 46.72 -16.75
N GLU A 84 44.19 46.74 -15.57
CA GLU A 84 45.45 47.50 -15.38
C GLU A 84 46.04 47.25 -13.98
N GLU A 85 47.32 46.87 -13.96
CA GLU A 85 48.17 46.80 -12.78
C GLU A 85 48.27 48.20 -12.13
N THR A 86 47.96 48.32 -10.84
CA THR A 86 48.62 49.31 -9.96
C THR A 86 48.62 48.85 -8.50
N SER A 87 49.84 48.63 -8.02
CA SER A 87 50.35 48.85 -6.66
C SER A 87 49.40 49.33 -5.55
N GLY A 88 49.47 48.60 -4.41
CA GLY A 88 49.43 49.05 -3.01
C GLY A 88 48.67 50.32 -2.62
N ASP A 89 47.70 50.18 -1.71
CA ASP A 89 47.79 50.79 -0.37
C ASP A 89 46.59 50.40 0.52
N ASP A 90 46.86 50.44 1.82
CA ASP A 90 46.01 50.28 3.00
C ASP A 90 44.53 50.72 2.85
N PHE A 91 43.61 49.89 3.36
CA PHE A 91 42.31 50.36 3.86
C PHE A 91 42.18 50.02 5.36
N ALA A 92 42.40 51.05 6.18
CA ALA A 92 42.17 51.04 7.62
C ALA A 92 40.67 51.16 7.93
N ILE A 93 40.17 50.31 8.83
CA ILE A 93 38.81 50.36 9.38
C ILE A 93 38.73 51.50 10.41
N GLN A 94 37.89 52.50 10.14
CA GLN A 94 37.62 53.63 11.02
C GLN A 94 36.33 53.40 11.83
N PHE A 95 36.46 53.11 13.12
CA PHE A 95 35.35 53.16 14.07
C PHE A 95 35.19 54.59 14.58
N GLY A 96 34.12 55.26 14.15
CA GLY A 96 33.70 56.55 14.66
C GLY A 96 32.74 56.38 15.84
N ASP A 97 33.24 56.71 17.02
CA ASP A 97 32.48 57.15 18.19
C ASP A 97 32.02 58.60 17.95
N ASP A 98 30.74 58.90 18.15
CA ASP A 98 30.32 60.19 18.72
C ASP A 98 28.83 60.19 19.10
N ALA A 99 28.59 60.60 20.35
CA ALA A 99 27.32 60.67 21.02
C ALA A 99 26.48 61.90 20.61
N SER A 100 25.17 61.72 20.41
CA SER A 100 24.16 62.71 20.81
C SER A 100 22.79 62.05 21.00
N GLY A 101 22.10 62.40 22.09
CA GLY A 101 20.83 61.81 22.50
C GLY A 101 19.63 62.23 21.64
N GLY A 102 18.64 61.34 21.60
CA GLY A 102 17.36 61.60 20.96
C GLY A 102 16.47 60.36 21.07
N ASN A 103 15.58 60.41 22.06
CA ASN A 103 14.43 59.53 22.23
C ASN A 103 13.63 59.40 20.92
N ASP A 104 13.36 58.17 20.48
CA ASP A 104 12.11 57.79 19.79
C ASP A 104 11.93 56.27 19.82
N ASN A 105 11.31 55.80 20.92
CA ASN A 105 10.34 54.71 20.84
C ASN A 105 9.25 55.16 19.87
N LEU A 106 8.95 54.37 18.84
CA LEU A 106 7.61 54.20 18.27
C LEU A 106 7.62 53.04 17.26
N PHE A 107 6.65 52.13 17.40
CA PHE A 107 6.37 50.90 16.62
C PHE A 107 7.33 49.72 16.93
N LEU A 108 7.02 48.63 17.64
CA LEU A 108 5.77 47.88 17.87
C LEU A 108 5.90 47.03 19.16
N GLY A 109 6.00 47.66 20.34
CA GLY A 109 6.25 46.97 21.62
C GLY A 109 5.03 46.75 22.52
N SER A 110 3.82 47.09 22.08
CA SER A 110 2.67 47.27 22.99
C SER A 110 1.42 46.42 22.68
N GLU A 111 1.55 45.28 21.98
CA GLU A 111 0.43 44.36 21.75
C GLU A 111 0.64 42.92 22.25
N PHE A 112 1.68 42.62 23.02
CA PHE A 112 1.91 41.28 23.58
C PHE A 112 2.24 41.26 25.09
N ASP A 113 1.72 42.22 25.86
CA ASP A 113 1.88 42.27 27.32
C ASP A 113 0.57 41.89 28.04
N GLY A 114 -0.01 40.75 27.69
CA GLY A 114 -1.21 40.29 28.35
C GLY A 114 -1.74 39.00 27.78
N LEU A 115 -1.13 37.87 28.17
CA LEU A 115 -1.75 36.56 28.34
C LEU A 115 -0.69 35.62 28.97
N GLU A 116 -0.30 35.91 30.21
CA GLU A 116 0.22 34.90 31.14
C GLU A 116 -0.93 34.51 32.09
N ASP A 117 -1.25 33.22 32.12
CA ASP A 117 -1.86 32.41 33.20
C ASP A 117 -2.93 31.44 32.67
N ALA A 118 -2.49 30.24 32.24
CA ALA A 118 -3.20 28.97 32.43
C ALA A 118 -2.35 27.77 31.94
N ASP A 119 -1.82 27.03 32.90
CA ASP A 119 -1.53 25.58 32.96
C ASP A 119 -1.20 24.76 31.68
N ASP A 120 -0.01 24.14 31.72
CA ASP A 120 0.44 22.81 31.24
C ASP A 120 -0.11 22.18 29.93
N ASP A 121 0.85 21.64 29.15
CA ASP A 121 0.74 20.71 28.00
C ASP A 121 0.22 21.26 26.65
N PHE A 122 1.08 21.98 25.92
CA PHE A 122 0.97 22.08 24.45
C PHE A 122 2.30 22.52 23.80
N ASP A 123 3.06 21.59 23.21
CA ASP A 123 4.27 21.91 22.43
C ASP A 123 3.90 22.45 21.03
N THR A 124 3.83 23.78 20.93
CA THR A 124 3.72 24.54 19.68
C THR A 124 5.07 24.61 18.96
N ALA A 125 5.23 23.83 17.89
CA ALA A 125 6.23 24.06 16.85
C ALA A 125 5.53 24.33 15.51
N SER A 126 5.10 25.57 15.26
CA SER A 126 4.93 26.08 13.89
C SER A 126 4.73 27.60 13.89
N PHE A 127 5.43 28.26 12.96
CA PHE A 127 5.39 29.67 12.55
C PHE A 127 6.12 30.72 13.39
N GLY A 128 7.30 31.12 12.87
CA GLY A 128 8.00 32.35 13.25
C GLY A 128 9.21 32.59 12.33
N ALA A 129 8.98 33.16 11.14
CA ALA A 129 10.04 33.62 10.25
C ALA A 129 10.52 35.02 10.68
N GLY A 130 11.82 35.16 10.95
CA GLY A 130 12.51 36.46 10.99
C GLY A 130 13.58 36.59 12.07
N GLY A 131 14.85 36.56 11.66
CA GLY A 131 15.94 37.20 12.40
C GLY A 131 17.00 36.27 13.00
N GLY A 132 18.14 36.22 12.31
CA GLY A 132 19.49 35.84 12.78
C GLY A 132 19.63 35.27 14.20
N GLY A 133 19.57 33.95 14.28
CA GLY A 133 20.08 33.17 15.41
C GLY A 133 20.67 31.89 14.85
N ALA A 134 21.96 31.66 15.09
CA ALA A 134 22.63 30.41 14.79
C ALA A 134 21.93 29.29 15.56
N ASN A 135 21.03 28.58 14.88
CA ASN A 135 20.27 27.49 15.46
C ASN A 135 21.14 26.24 15.41
N SER A 136 21.59 25.80 16.57
CA SER A 136 22.30 24.55 16.77
C SER A 136 21.40 23.35 16.41
N GLY A 137 21.78 22.62 15.36
CA GLY A 137 21.89 21.16 15.42
C GLY A 137 20.64 20.28 15.25
N ALA A 138 19.58 20.73 14.58
CA ALA A 138 18.61 19.80 13.99
C ALA A 138 18.97 19.63 12.51
N ALA A 139 19.44 18.45 12.12
CA ALA A 139 19.71 18.15 10.71
C ALA A 139 18.43 18.41 9.91
N ALA A 140 18.51 19.28 8.91
CA ALA A 140 17.35 19.68 8.12
C ALA A 140 16.69 18.45 7.49
N ASN A 141 15.41 18.22 7.77
CA ASN A 141 14.63 17.18 7.10
C ASN A 141 14.63 17.40 5.58
N PHE A 142 14.65 16.32 4.80
CA PHE A 142 14.66 16.37 3.33
C PHE A 142 13.49 15.59 2.71
N SER A 143 12.34 15.55 3.39
CA SER A 143 11.18 14.75 2.96
C SER A 143 10.61 15.22 1.62
N LEU A 144 10.65 16.53 1.34
CA LEU A 144 10.21 17.09 0.07
C LEU A 144 11.13 16.65 -1.08
N GLU A 145 12.44 16.79 -0.90
CA GLU A 145 13.43 16.40 -1.90
C GLU A 145 13.39 14.89 -2.17
N LEU A 146 13.17 14.07 -1.15
CA LEU A 146 12.97 12.62 -1.30
C LEU A 146 11.66 12.29 -2.00
N GLY A 147 10.56 12.96 -1.66
CA GLY A 147 9.26 12.80 -2.33
C GLY A 147 9.31 13.12 -3.82
N ASP A 148 9.87 14.28 -4.17
CA ASP A 148 10.06 14.72 -5.56
C ASP A 148 10.90 13.72 -6.36
N LEU A 149 11.94 13.16 -5.75
CA LEU A 149 12.83 12.18 -6.37
C LEU A 149 12.11 10.86 -6.65
N LEU A 150 11.32 10.37 -5.69
CA LEU A 150 10.52 9.16 -5.87
C LEU A 150 9.42 9.36 -6.94
N GLU A 151 8.80 10.54 -7.00
CA GLU A 151 7.84 10.88 -8.05
C GLU A 151 8.52 10.94 -9.43
N GLU A 152 9.72 11.51 -9.52
CA GLU A 152 10.50 11.53 -10.75
C GLU A 152 10.89 10.10 -11.21
N CYS A 153 11.29 9.23 -10.29
CA CYS A 153 11.52 7.80 -10.57
C CYS A 153 10.25 7.13 -11.10
N ALA A 154 9.10 7.37 -10.45
CA ALA A 154 7.82 6.80 -10.89
C ALA A 154 7.41 7.29 -12.28
N ASN A 155 7.59 8.58 -12.57
CA ASN A 155 7.31 9.17 -13.88
C ASN A 155 8.23 8.62 -14.99
N ALA A 156 9.46 8.23 -14.63
CA ALA A 156 10.42 7.61 -15.54
C ALA A 156 10.18 6.11 -15.78
N GLY A 157 9.16 5.51 -15.14
CA GLY A 157 8.82 4.10 -15.29
C GLY A 157 9.32 3.20 -14.16
N TYR A 158 9.87 3.77 -13.08
CA TYR A 158 10.39 3.04 -11.91
C TYR A 158 9.56 3.39 -10.65
N PRO A 159 8.34 2.83 -10.49
CA PRO A 159 7.38 3.31 -9.49
C PRO A 159 7.73 2.97 -8.03
N ASP A 160 8.70 2.08 -7.80
CA ASP A 160 9.04 1.58 -6.46
C ASP A 160 10.50 1.05 -6.40
N PRO A 161 11.54 1.87 -6.57
CA PRO A 161 12.91 1.41 -6.37
C PRO A 161 13.16 1.07 -4.90
N ALA A 162 13.96 0.03 -4.64
CA ALA A 162 14.43 -0.27 -3.30
C ALA A 162 15.46 0.81 -2.87
N LEU A 163 15.41 1.31 -1.63
CA LEU A 163 16.27 2.42 -1.21
C LEU A 163 17.43 1.96 -0.35
N ALA A 164 18.64 2.42 -0.67
CA ALA A 164 19.80 2.28 0.20
C ALA A 164 20.30 3.67 0.57
N PHE A 165 20.31 3.99 1.86
CA PHE A 165 20.86 5.22 2.39
C PHE A 165 22.26 4.96 2.92
N CYS A 166 23.19 5.88 2.68
CA CYS A 166 24.47 5.90 3.36
C CYS A 166 24.52 7.05 4.36
N LEU A 167 24.88 6.73 5.62
CA LEU A 167 25.24 7.72 6.62
C LEU A 167 26.69 8.17 6.44
N PRO A 168 26.95 9.48 6.28
CA PRO A 168 28.31 10.00 6.22
C PRO A 168 29.01 9.89 7.58
N ALA A 169 30.35 9.88 7.58
CA ALA A 169 31.17 9.78 8.79
C ALA A 169 30.84 10.87 9.85
N SER A 170 30.35 12.04 9.42
CA SER A 170 29.92 13.14 10.31
C SER A 170 28.67 12.81 11.12
N ASP A 171 27.78 11.95 10.63
CA ASP A 171 26.50 11.59 11.26
C ASP A 171 26.56 10.27 12.06
N MET A 172 27.75 9.67 12.17
CA MET A 172 27.99 8.48 12.96
C MET A 172 29.05 8.73 14.05
N THR A 173 29.11 7.81 15.02
CA THR A 173 30.18 7.73 16.01
C THR A 173 30.87 6.38 15.83
N GLN A 174 32.18 6.43 15.70
CA GLN A 174 33.04 5.25 15.59
C GLN A 174 33.63 4.96 16.96
N VAL A 175 33.55 3.72 17.41
CA VAL A 175 34.07 3.28 18.72
C VAL A 175 34.85 2.00 18.50
N GLU A 176 36.11 2.00 18.87
CA GLU A 176 36.92 0.80 18.86
C GLU A 176 36.62 -0.05 20.08
N LEU A 177 36.27 -1.31 19.86
CA LEU A 177 35.99 -2.27 20.90
C LEU A 177 37.12 -3.29 20.96
N VAL A 178 37.75 -3.39 22.12
CA VAL A 178 38.73 -4.45 22.42
C VAL A 178 38.07 -5.48 23.32
N LEU A 179 38.18 -6.76 22.95
CA LEU A 179 37.62 -7.88 23.70
C LEU A 179 38.73 -8.71 24.35
N ASP A 180 38.93 -8.52 25.64
CA ASP A 180 39.96 -9.24 26.41
C ASP A 180 39.72 -10.76 26.49
N GLU A 181 38.48 -11.21 26.27
CA GLU A 181 38.07 -12.62 26.43
C GLU A 181 38.18 -13.44 25.13
N VAL A 182 38.53 -12.80 24.00
CA VAL A 182 38.55 -13.44 22.67
C VAL A 182 39.94 -13.27 22.06
N GLU A 183 40.69 -14.36 21.98
CA GLU A 183 41.97 -14.42 21.25
C GLU A 183 41.72 -14.44 19.74
N ALA A 184 42.50 -13.68 18.98
CA ALA A 184 42.40 -13.56 17.54
C ALA A 184 43.79 -13.46 16.89
N THR A 185 43.98 -14.15 15.76
CA THR A 185 45.21 -14.10 14.98
C THR A 185 45.12 -13.07 13.85
N PRO A 186 46.25 -12.44 13.45
CA PRO A 186 46.26 -11.43 12.39
C PRO A 186 45.73 -11.94 11.04
N GLU A 187 45.95 -13.23 10.73
CA GLU A 187 45.56 -13.85 9.46
C GLU A 187 44.06 -14.17 9.36
N ALA A 188 43.34 -14.23 10.49
CA ALA A 188 41.94 -14.63 10.53
C ALA A 188 41.20 -13.91 11.68
N PRO A 189 40.93 -12.60 11.53
CA PRO A 189 40.16 -11.87 12.52
C PRO A 189 38.74 -12.45 12.61
N PRO A 190 38.20 -12.64 13.83
CA PRO A 190 36.90 -13.28 14.03
C PRO A 190 35.77 -12.44 13.45
N ALA A 191 34.82 -13.08 12.78
CA ALA A 191 33.65 -12.38 12.28
C ALA A 191 32.75 -11.95 13.46
N PRO A 192 31.97 -10.87 13.33
CA PRO A 192 31.02 -10.45 14.36
C PRO A 192 30.01 -11.55 14.76
N GLU A 193 29.68 -12.44 13.81
CA GLU A 193 28.78 -13.57 14.01
C GLU A 193 29.36 -14.61 14.96
N ASP A 194 30.67 -14.88 14.89
CA ASP A 194 31.36 -15.89 15.69
C ASP A 194 31.42 -15.52 17.17
N VAL A 195 31.61 -14.23 17.48
CA VAL A 195 31.70 -13.69 18.85
C VAL A 195 30.31 -13.54 19.49
N GLY A 196 29.29 -13.36 18.65
CA GLY A 196 27.90 -13.20 19.05
C GLY A 196 27.55 -11.76 19.45
N ARG A 197 26.44 -11.27 18.86
CA ARG A 197 25.92 -9.90 19.03
C ARG A 197 25.71 -9.45 20.48
N LYS A 198 25.45 -10.38 21.41
CA LYS A 198 25.26 -10.06 22.83
C LYS A 198 26.55 -9.66 23.53
N THR A 199 27.66 -10.32 23.19
CA THR A 199 28.99 -10.06 23.74
C THR A 199 29.48 -8.70 23.25
N LEU A 200 29.40 -8.47 21.93
CA LEU A 200 29.75 -7.19 21.30
C LEU A 200 28.92 -6.02 21.84
N ARG A 201 27.61 -6.23 22.04
CA ARG A 201 26.76 -5.23 22.67
C ARG A 201 27.18 -4.91 24.11
N LYS A 202 27.53 -5.92 24.89
CA LYS A 202 27.99 -5.70 26.27
C LYS A 202 29.28 -4.88 26.29
N ALA A 203 30.23 -5.22 25.42
CA ALA A 203 31.47 -4.45 25.26
C ALA A 203 31.20 -3.01 24.81
N LEU A 204 30.25 -2.82 23.89
CA LEU A 204 29.80 -1.49 23.48
C LEU A 204 29.20 -0.70 24.65
N ASP A 205 28.29 -1.29 25.42
CA ASP A 205 27.66 -0.64 26.58
C ASP A 205 28.70 -0.29 27.68
N GLU A 206 29.83 -1.00 27.75
CA GLU A 206 30.93 -0.75 28.71
C GLU A 206 31.92 0.31 28.21
N GLN A 207 32.27 0.31 26.93
CA GLN A 207 33.31 1.17 26.35
C GLN A 207 32.76 2.45 25.71
N TYR A 208 31.47 2.47 25.34
CA TYR A 208 30.80 3.65 24.82
C TYR A 208 30.12 4.43 25.94
N GLY A 209 30.48 5.71 26.09
CA GLY A 209 29.89 6.60 27.09
C GLY A 209 28.43 7.01 26.83
N GLY A 210 27.85 6.61 25.69
CA GLY A 210 26.46 6.91 25.31
C GLY A 210 25.54 5.70 25.43
N HIS A 211 24.24 5.92 25.25
CA HIS A 211 23.26 4.83 25.18
C HIS A 211 22.85 4.63 23.71
N PRO A 212 23.33 3.58 23.03
CA PRO A 212 22.98 3.36 21.62
C PRO A 212 21.50 3.01 21.49
N GLU A 213 20.82 3.61 20.51
CA GLU A 213 19.43 3.27 20.22
C GLU A 213 19.34 1.81 19.72
N LYS A 214 18.28 1.09 20.09
CA LYS A 214 18.13 -0.33 19.73
C LYS A 214 18.15 -0.51 18.20
N GLY A 215 19.11 -1.28 17.70
CA GLY A 215 19.25 -1.58 16.27
C GLY A 215 20.01 -0.52 15.46
N ARG A 216 20.52 0.54 16.09
CA ARG A 216 21.30 1.59 15.44
C ARG A 216 22.81 1.45 15.66
N PHE A 217 23.28 0.22 15.61
CA PHE A 217 24.70 -0.08 15.72
C PHE A 217 25.06 -1.31 14.88
N ALA A 218 26.24 -1.28 14.28
CA ALA A 218 26.85 -2.36 13.52
C ALA A 218 28.31 -2.54 13.95
N PHE A 219 28.90 -3.69 13.62
CA PHE A 219 30.27 -4.02 14.00
C PHE A 219 31.04 -4.47 12.76
N LEU A 220 32.24 -3.91 12.56
CA LEU A 220 33.18 -4.37 11.53
C LEU A 220 34.35 -5.09 12.20
N PRO A 221 34.84 -6.20 11.63
CA PRO A 221 36.03 -6.87 12.13
C PRO A 221 37.27 -5.99 11.94
N MET A 222 38.09 -5.86 12.98
CA MET A 222 39.37 -5.17 12.91
C MET A 222 40.53 -6.13 13.09
N THR A 223 41.72 -5.69 12.67
CA THR A 223 42.96 -6.41 12.98
C THR A 223 43.14 -6.50 14.50
N PRO A 224 43.54 -7.66 15.03
CA PRO A 224 43.75 -7.84 16.46
C PRO A 224 44.84 -6.93 17.00
N THR A 225 44.81 -6.68 18.30
CA THR A 225 45.85 -5.90 18.99
C THR A 225 47.17 -6.67 19.01
N PRO A 226 48.31 -6.01 19.29
CA PRO A 226 49.60 -6.69 19.49
C PRO A 226 49.59 -7.76 20.59
N GLU A 227 48.59 -7.72 21.48
CA GLU A 227 48.35 -8.70 22.55
C GLU A 227 47.43 -9.85 22.10
N GLU A 228 47.20 -10.01 20.79
CA GLU A 228 46.35 -11.04 20.17
C GLU A 228 44.88 -10.99 20.63
N GLN A 229 44.39 -9.82 21.05
CA GLN A 229 42.99 -9.63 21.43
C GLN A 229 42.14 -9.25 20.22
N ALA A 230 40.93 -9.79 20.15
CA ALA A 230 39.99 -9.44 19.09
C ALA A 230 39.55 -7.97 19.22
N ARG A 231 39.57 -7.27 18.07
CA ARG A 231 39.19 -5.86 17.97
C ARG A 231 38.06 -5.72 16.95
N PHE A 232 37.09 -4.85 17.26
CA PHE A 232 35.95 -4.57 16.40
C PHE A 232 35.69 -3.06 16.32
N LEU A 233 35.31 -2.57 15.15
CA LEU A 233 34.87 -1.19 14.99
C LEU A 233 33.36 -1.15 15.16
N ALA A 234 32.87 -0.56 16.23
CA ALA A 234 31.45 -0.30 16.41
C ALA A 234 31.06 1.02 15.74
N LEU A 235 30.07 0.92 14.86
CA LEU A 235 29.51 2.04 14.12
C LEU A 235 28.14 2.37 14.74
N VAL A 236 28.01 3.54 15.35
CA VAL A 236 26.78 3.96 16.04
C VAL A 236 26.20 5.19 15.36
N GLY A 237 24.97 5.09 14.86
CA GLY A 237 24.29 6.24 14.24
C GLY A 237 23.91 7.30 15.27
N LYS A 238 24.18 8.58 15.01
CA LYS A 238 23.79 9.67 15.91
C LYS A 238 22.26 9.84 15.95
N PRO A 239 21.66 10.23 17.09
CA PRO A 239 20.21 10.49 17.16
C PRO A 239 19.72 11.62 16.25
N THR A 240 20.61 12.54 15.88
CA THR A 240 20.35 13.72 15.05
C THR A 240 20.56 13.48 13.56
N ASP A 241 20.70 12.22 13.13
CA ASP A 241 20.96 11.91 11.74
C ASP A 241 19.80 12.37 10.82
N PRO A 242 20.10 12.88 9.62
CA PRO A 242 19.09 13.42 8.71
C PRO A 242 18.18 12.34 8.11
N VAL A 243 18.66 11.10 7.98
CA VAL A 243 17.93 10.02 7.29
C VAL A 243 16.78 9.51 8.14
N VAL A 244 17.06 9.06 9.37
CA VAL A 244 16.06 8.53 10.30
C VAL A 244 15.10 9.62 10.72
N SER A 245 15.57 10.86 10.92
CA SER A 245 14.68 11.99 11.21
C SER A 245 13.71 12.27 10.06
N THR A 246 14.17 12.23 8.81
CA THR A 246 13.32 12.37 7.62
C THR A 246 12.32 11.22 7.49
N LEU A 247 12.76 9.97 7.63
CA LEU A 247 11.87 8.80 7.55
C LEU A 247 10.82 8.79 8.68
N ARG A 248 11.17 9.22 9.89
CA ARG A 248 10.21 9.43 10.99
C ARG A 248 9.20 10.52 10.62
N ALA A 249 9.65 11.66 10.11
CA ALA A 249 8.76 12.75 9.70
C ALA A 249 7.79 12.32 8.58
N MET A 250 8.25 11.58 7.58
CA MET A 250 7.38 11.03 6.52
C MET A 250 6.36 10.04 7.08
N LYS A 251 6.79 9.18 8.02
CA LYS A 251 5.89 8.24 8.70
C LYS A 251 4.80 8.96 9.48
N ASP A 252 5.17 10.00 10.23
CA ASP A 252 4.23 10.79 11.04
C ASP A 252 3.23 11.56 10.16
N GLN A 253 3.64 11.93 8.94
CA GLN A 253 2.79 12.55 7.93
C GLN A 253 1.97 11.55 7.11
N ASN A 254 2.03 10.24 7.40
CA ASN A 254 1.43 9.16 6.60
C ASN A 254 1.81 9.21 5.12
N GLU A 255 3.00 9.74 4.80
CA GLU A 255 3.54 9.67 3.46
C GLU A 255 3.94 8.24 3.12
N ARG A 256 3.95 7.91 1.83
CA ARG A 256 4.35 6.59 1.36
C ARG A 256 5.83 6.39 1.66
N LEU A 257 6.15 5.60 2.68
CA LEU A 257 7.52 5.17 2.90
C LEU A 257 7.93 4.17 1.82
N PRO A 258 9.22 4.18 1.43
CA PRO A 258 9.78 3.13 0.61
C PRO A 258 9.62 1.78 1.31
N GLY A 259 9.25 0.75 0.55
CA GLY A 259 8.89 -0.55 1.13
C GLY A 259 10.07 -1.44 1.48
N GLN A 260 11.25 -1.20 0.90
CA GLN A 260 12.51 -1.84 1.27
C GLN A 260 13.58 -0.75 1.42
N GLY A 261 14.29 -0.80 2.54
CA GLY A 261 15.25 0.22 2.94
C GLY A 261 16.45 -0.41 3.62
N LEU A 262 17.65 0.02 3.26
CA LEU A 262 18.89 -0.29 3.96
C LEU A 262 19.53 1.02 4.43
N LEU A 263 20.09 1.05 5.64
CA LEU A 263 20.90 2.18 6.12
C LEU A 263 22.32 1.72 6.41
N GLU A 264 23.20 1.97 5.45
CA GLU A 264 24.62 1.64 5.51
C GLU A 264 25.46 2.80 6.05
N THR A 265 26.73 2.53 6.27
CA THR A 265 27.70 3.55 6.69
C THR A 265 28.78 3.76 5.65
N GLU A 266 29.30 4.97 5.61
CA GLU A 266 30.39 5.31 4.71
C GLU A 266 31.62 4.37 4.86
N PRO A 267 32.16 4.10 6.07
CA PRO A 267 33.30 3.17 6.22
C PRO A 267 33.00 1.72 5.80
N SER A 268 31.78 1.20 6.06
CA SER A 268 31.42 -0.17 5.66
C SER A 268 31.34 -0.32 4.14
N LEU A 269 30.79 0.69 3.45
CA LEU A 269 30.70 0.70 1.99
C LEU A 269 32.08 0.81 1.34
N TYR A 270 32.94 1.71 1.84
CA TYR A 270 34.31 1.86 1.32
C TYR A 270 35.16 0.61 1.56
N LEU A 271 35.00 -0.07 2.69
CA LEU A 271 35.62 -1.38 2.93
C LEU A 271 35.17 -2.43 1.92
N GLY A 272 33.87 -2.53 1.64
CA GLY A 272 33.34 -3.47 0.66
C GLY A 272 33.83 -3.19 -0.75
N LEU A 273 33.90 -1.92 -1.15
CA LEU A 273 34.47 -1.51 -2.43
C LEU A 273 35.98 -1.82 -2.53
N ALA A 274 36.74 -1.58 -1.46
CA ALA A 274 38.17 -1.87 -1.44
C ALA A 274 38.43 -3.37 -1.57
N ARG A 275 37.68 -4.21 -0.85
CA ARG A 275 37.76 -5.67 -0.98
C ARG A 275 37.41 -6.14 -2.39
N ALA A 276 36.38 -5.56 -3.02
CA ALA A 276 36.03 -5.88 -4.40
C ALA A 276 37.16 -5.49 -5.39
N ALA A 277 37.74 -4.29 -5.23
CA ALA A 277 38.88 -3.83 -6.03
C ALA A 277 40.09 -4.75 -5.90
N LEU A 278 40.48 -5.10 -4.66
CA LEU A 278 41.59 -6.01 -4.38
C LEU A 278 41.33 -7.42 -4.91
N ALA A 279 40.11 -7.95 -4.78
CA ALA A 279 39.75 -9.24 -5.34
C ALA A 279 39.84 -9.27 -6.88
N HIS A 280 39.43 -8.19 -7.54
CA HIS A 280 39.59 -8.05 -9.00
C HIS A 280 41.06 -7.93 -9.43
N ALA A 281 41.93 -7.43 -8.56
CA ALA A 281 43.37 -7.37 -8.76
C ALA A 281 44.13 -8.64 -8.32
N GLU A 282 43.42 -9.68 -7.84
CA GLU A 282 44.01 -10.89 -7.24
C GLU A 282 44.93 -10.60 -6.02
N ALA A 283 44.61 -9.55 -5.26
CA ALA A 283 45.41 -8.94 -4.19
C ALA A 283 44.66 -8.91 -2.82
N GLU A 284 43.82 -9.90 -2.53
CA GLU A 284 42.91 -9.89 -1.36
C GLU A 284 43.62 -9.86 0.02
N GLN A 285 44.90 -10.24 0.07
CA GLN A 285 45.69 -10.28 1.30
C GLN A 285 46.57 -9.05 1.48
N ASP A 286 46.63 -8.19 0.47
CA ASP A 286 47.52 -7.04 0.45
C ASP A 286 46.99 -5.93 1.38
N ASP A 287 47.90 -5.15 1.96
CA ASP A 287 47.54 -4.01 2.80
C ASP A 287 47.13 -2.84 1.90
N ALA A 288 45.97 -2.24 2.19
CA ALA A 288 45.41 -1.19 1.36
C ALA A 288 44.97 0.05 2.15
N LEU A 289 45.12 1.20 1.52
CA LEU A 289 44.70 2.48 2.03
C LEU A 289 43.61 3.07 1.13
N VAL A 290 42.43 3.27 1.69
CA VAL A 290 41.36 4.01 1.03
C VAL A 290 41.39 5.45 1.52
N VAL A 291 41.56 6.39 0.57
CA VAL A 291 41.48 7.82 0.85
C VAL A 291 40.32 8.42 0.09
N ARG A 292 39.29 8.83 0.83
CA ARG A 292 38.16 9.57 0.28
C ARG A 292 38.26 11.02 0.70
N VAL A 293 38.33 11.93 -0.25
CA VAL A 293 38.32 13.39 -0.05
C VAL A 293 36.95 13.92 -0.45
N GLY A 294 36.23 14.50 0.52
CA GLY A 294 34.94 15.16 0.30
C GLY A 294 35.02 16.66 0.52
N GLU A 295 33.90 17.38 0.36
CA GLU A 295 33.85 18.84 0.57
C GLU A 295 34.23 19.25 2.00
N GLU A 296 33.88 18.45 3.02
CA GLU A 296 33.98 18.85 4.44
C GLU A 296 34.96 18.02 5.27
N ASN A 297 35.30 16.83 4.79
CA ASN A 297 36.17 15.91 5.49
C ASN A 297 36.95 15.02 4.52
N THR A 298 38.00 14.39 5.04
CA THR A 298 38.77 13.31 4.40
C THR A 298 38.67 12.06 5.27
N LEU A 299 38.21 10.96 4.70
CA LEU A 299 38.19 9.65 5.34
C LEU A 299 39.44 8.88 4.89
N ALA A 300 40.22 8.43 5.86
CA ALA A 300 41.32 7.50 5.66
C ALA A 300 40.92 6.17 6.31
N LEU A 301 40.86 5.11 5.51
CA LEU A 301 40.56 3.75 5.94
C LEU A 301 41.76 2.88 5.58
N PHE A 302 42.45 2.38 6.60
CA PHE A 302 43.56 1.44 6.46
C PHE A 302 43.03 0.02 6.64
N THR A 303 43.37 -0.88 5.73
CA THR A 303 43.00 -2.29 5.77
C THR A 303 44.24 -3.17 5.73
N ARG A 304 44.15 -4.31 6.41
CA ARG A 304 45.15 -5.37 6.36
C ARG A 304 44.47 -6.65 5.92
N GLY A 305 44.76 -7.07 4.69
CA GLY A 305 43.93 -8.03 3.95
C GLY A 305 42.45 -7.64 4.00
N THR A 306 41.59 -8.53 4.48
CA THR A 306 40.14 -8.28 4.52
C THR A 306 39.67 -7.43 5.70
N ALA A 307 40.48 -7.21 6.73
CA ALA A 307 40.03 -6.56 7.96
C ALA A 307 40.44 -5.09 8.06
N VAL A 308 39.65 -4.33 8.80
CA VAL A 308 39.94 -2.92 9.07
C VAL A 308 41.09 -2.82 10.05
N HIS A 309 42.15 -2.09 9.71
CA HIS A 309 43.22 -1.79 10.66
C HIS A 309 42.92 -0.51 11.45
N GLN A 310 42.59 0.58 10.75
CA GLN A 310 42.25 1.87 11.36
C GLN A 310 41.30 2.66 10.45
N VAL A 311 40.39 3.44 11.06
CA VAL A 311 39.53 4.38 10.34
C VAL A 311 39.63 5.73 11.00
N GLU A 312 39.91 6.76 10.21
CA GLU A 312 39.96 8.14 10.69
C GLU A 312 39.24 9.09 9.76
N THR A 313 38.52 10.03 10.37
CA THR A 313 37.85 11.11 9.64
C THR A 313 38.49 12.43 10.00
N LEU A 314 39.28 12.95 9.07
CA LEU A 314 39.95 14.23 9.18
C LEU A 314 39.02 15.34 8.71
N ARG A 315 38.80 16.37 9.53
CA ARG A 315 38.12 17.58 9.07
C ARG A 315 39.01 18.33 8.06
N SER A 316 38.41 18.88 7.00
CA SER A 316 39.12 19.74 6.04
C SER A 316 39.65 21.00 6.74
N LEU A 317 40.86 21.44 6.36
CA LEU A 317 41.50 22.63 6.94
C LEU A 317 40.99 23.91 6.28
N THR A 318 40.81 23.86 4.96
CA THR A 318 40.26 24.91 4.11
C THR A 318 39.05 24.41 3.33
N ASP A 319 38.38 25.31 2.61
CA ASP A 319 37.25 24.95 1.73
C ASP A 319 37.70 23.99 0.61
N GLU A 320 38.98 24.05 0.21
CA GLU A 320 39.64 23.11 -0.70
C GLU A 320 41.04 22.81 -0.13
N ASP A 321 41.27 21.59 0.35
CA ASP A 321 42.60 21.14 0.84
C ASP A 321 43.44 20.69 -0.35
N THR A 322 44.69 21.18 -0.49
CA THR A 322 45.54 20.76 -1.62
C THR A 322 45.89 19.27 -1.55
N PRO A 323 46.11 18.59 -2.69
CA PRO A 323 46.49 17.17 -2.71
C PRO A 323 47.68 16.80 -1.82
N GLU A 324 48.70 17.66 -1.75
CA GLU A 324 49.88 17.44 -0.91
C GLU A 324 49.57 17.60 0.58
N THR A 325 48.64 18.50 0.92
CA THR A 325 48.16 18.69 2.28
C THR A 325 47.38 17.46 2.74
N VAL A 326 46.52 16.91 1.87
CA VAL A 326 45.79 15.67 2.15
C VAL A 326 46.78 14.51 2.35
N CYS A 327 47.71 14.31 1.40
CA CYS A 327 48.66 13.21 1.46
C CYS A 327 49.57 13.29 2.70
N SER A 328 50.12 14.46 3.02
CA SER A 328 50.97 14.65 4.22
C SER A 328 50.23 14.36 5.53
N ARG A 329 48.93 14.64 5.61
CA ARG A 329 48.11 14.29 6.78
C ARG A 329 47.84 12.80 6.87
N VAL A 330 47.60 12.13 5.73
CA VAL A 330 47.41 10.68 5.72
C VAL A 330 48.70 9.95 6.11
N LEU A 331 49.86 10.41 5.64
CA LEU A 331 51.17 9.90 6.08
C LEU A 331 51.41 10.14 7.57
N LEU A 332 50.97 11.28 8.12
CA LEU A 332 51.05 11.53 9.56
C LEU A 332 50.21 10.50 10.35
N LEU A 333 49.01 10.16 9.86
CA LEU A 333 48.19 9.11 10.47
C LEU A 333 48.88 7.74 10.41
N GLN A 334 49.48 7.40 9.26
CA GLN A 334 50.23 6.16 9.11
C GLN A 334 51.38 6.06 10.13
N ASP A 335 52.14 7.14 10.34
CA ASP A 335 53.21 7.21 11.33
C ASP A 335 52.69 7.17 12.78
N GLU A 336 51.61 7.91 13.08
CA GLU A 336 50.99 7.95 14.42
C GLU A 336 50.48 6.57 14.86
N TYR A 337 49.87 5.83 13.94
CA TYR A 337 49.34 4.49 14.20
C TYR A 337 50.37 3.37 13.99
N GLY A 338 51.60 3.71 13.56
CA GLY A 338 52.67 2.73 13.33
C GLY A 338 52.32 1.69 12.27
N ILE A 339 51.61 2.12 11.22
CA ILE A 339 51.15 1.29 10.12
C ILE A 339 52.33 1.10 9.15
N ASP A 340 52.52 -0.13 8.68
CA ASP A 340 53.56 -0.48 7.70
C ASP A 340 53.31 0.19 6.34
N ASP A 341 54.21 -0.01 5.36
CA ASP A 341 54.00 0.50 4.00
C ASP A 341 52.80 -0.18 3.34
N MET A 342 51.98 0.60 2.63
CA MET A 342 50.78 0.11 1.95
C MET A 342 51.11 -0.38 0.54
N GLU A 343 50.50 -1.49 0.12
CA GLU A 343 50.72 -2.07 -1.20
C GLU A 343 49.74 -1.50 -2.24
N HIS A 344 48.52 -1.14 -1.80
CA HIS A 344 47.50 -0.51 -2.66
C HIS A 344 46.97 0.79 -2.04
N VAL A 345 46.78 1.83 -2.85
CA VAL A 345 46.16 3.09 -2.43
C VAL A 345 45.00 3.41 -3.36
N LEU A 346 43.78 3.31 -2.82
CA LEU A 346 42.54 3.57 -3.53
C LEU A 346 42.05 4.98 -3.21
N VAL A 347 42.10 5.87 -4.20
CA VAL A 347 41.75 7.28 -4.03
C VAL A 347 40.35 7.56 -4.56
N ALA A 348 39.56 8.33 -3.81
CA ALA A 348 38.29 8.89 -4.25
C ALA A 348 38.27 10.38 -3.91
N GLY A 349 38.11 11.25 -4.90
CA GLY A 349 38.18 12.69 -4.67
C GLY A 349 37.28 13.50 -5.61
N PRO A 350 37.26 14.83 -5.46
CA PRO A 350 36.54 15.72 -6.37
C PRO A 350 37.12 15.67 -7.79
N GLY A 351 36.25 15.74 -8.80
CA GLY A 351 36.54 15.21 -10.15
C GLY A 351 37.79 15.79 -10.84
N ALA A 352 37.97 17.10 -10.78
CA ALA A 352 39.11 17.77 -11.42
C ALA A 352 40.43 17.54 -10.68
N GLU A 353 40.39 17.27 -9.38
CA GLU A 353 41.56 17.15 -8.51
C GLU A 353 41.94 15.70 -8.21
N GLU A 354 41.07 14.73 -8.50
CA GLU A 354 41.34 13.31 -8.29
C GLU A 354 42.61 12.84 -9.01
N ALA A 355 42.88 13.35 -10.21
CA ALA A 355 44.12 13.05 -10.92
C ALA A 355 45.37 13.60 -10.21
N ALA A 356 45.29 14.82 -9.66
CA ALA A 356 46.37 15.43 -8.91
C ALA A 356 46.57 14.75 -7.54
N LEU A 357 45.49 14.27 -6.92
CA LEU A 357 45.53 13.43 -5.73
C LEU A 357 46.26 12.11 -6.01
N VAL A 358 45.89 11.41 -7.08
CA VAL A 358 46.58 10.17 -7.48
C VAL A 358 48.07 10.42 -7.72
N GLU A 359 48.44 11.44 -8.50
CA GLU A 359 49.85 11.79 -8.76
C GLU A 359 50.61 12.11 -7.45
N SER A 360 49.96 12.82 -6.53
CA SER A 360 50.54 13.12 -5.21
C SER A 360 50.77 11.84 -4.42
N PHE A 361 49.77 10.95 -4.32
CA PHE A 361 49.92 9.68 -3.61
C PHE A 361 50.97 8.78 -4.27
N GLU A 362 51.09 8.73 -5.60
CA GLU A 362 52.15 7.99 -6.32
C GLU A 362 53.55 8.53 -5.97
N MET A 363 53.69 9.84 -5.78
CA MET A 363 54.97 10.45 -5.41
C MET A 363 55.41 10.07 -4.00
N PHE A 364 54.47 9.95 -3.06
CA PHE A 364 54.74 9.64 -1.65
C PHE A 364 54.76 8.14 -1.34
N PHE A 365 54.04 7.33 -2.13
CA PHE A 365 53.99 5.87 -2.05
C PHE A 365 54.53 5.23 -3.35
N PRO A 366 55.84 5.34 -3.62
CA PRO A 366 56.40 4.94 -4.92
C PRO A 366 56.38 3.42 -5.16
N GLU A 367 56.23 2.62 -4.10
CA GLU A 367 56.13 1.16 -4.18
C GLU A 367 54.67 0.66 -4.19
N ALA A 368 53.70 1.55 -3.90
CA ALA A 368 52.29 1.19 -3.86
C ALA A 368 51.62 1.35 -5.23
N HIS A 369 50.62 0.51 -5.49
CA HIS A 369 49.71 0.66 -6.60
C HIS A 369 48.63 1.69 -6.25
N VAL A 370 48.79 2.92 -6.75
CA VAL A 370 47.83 4.00 -6.54
C VAL A 370 46.86 4.04 -7.71
N GLU A 371 45.56 3.96 -7.42
CA GLU A 371 44.54 4.02 -8.44
C GLU A 371 43.25 4.69 -7.94
N PRO A 372 42.49 5.34 -8.83
CA PRO A 372 41.22 5.92 -8.45
C PRO A 372 40.14 4.84 -8.33
N MET A 373 39.45 4.82 -7.19
CA MET A 373 38.47 3.80 -6.82
C MET A 373 37.32 3.67 -7.83
N ARG A 374 37.02 4.75 -8.57
CA ARG A 374 36.00 4.77 -9.63
C ARG A 374 36.25 3.79 -10.77
N GLN A 375 37.48 3.31 -10.97
CA GLN A 375 37.80 2.33 -12.01
C GLN A 375 37.20 0.94 -11.72
N HIS A 376 36.89 0.65 -10.45
CA HIS A 376 36.32 -0.62 -9.99
C HIS A 376 34.80 -0.61 -9.91
N LEU A 377 34.16 0.48 -10.37
CA LEU A 377 32.71 0.62 -10.41
C LEU A 377 32.12 0.23 -11.78
N PRO A 378 30.82 -0.11 -11.83
CA PRO A 378 30.12 -0.32 -13.09
C PRO A 378 30.20 0.88 -14.03
N ALA A 379 30.17 0.59 -15.34
CA ALA A 379 30.25 1.59 -16.39
C ALA A 379 29.15 2.64 -16.24
N GLY A 380 29.53 3.91 -16.38
CA GLY A 380 28.60 5.02 -16.23
C GLY A 380 28.20 5.29 -14.78
N ALA A 381 29.01 4.94 -13.78
CA ALA A 381 28.82 5.33 -12.37
C ALA A 381 29.46 6.70 -12.02
N THR A 382 30.35 7.21 -12.87
CA THR A 382 31.12 8.45 -12.62
C THR A 382 30.35 9.71 -13.06
N ALA A 383 30.20 10.71 -12.20
CA ALA A 383 29.66 12.03 -12.53
C ALA A 383 30.76 13.12 -12.41
N GLU A 384 30.63 14.21 -13.17
CA GLU A 384 31.60 15.32 -13.21
C GLU A 384 31.47 16.31 -12.04
N ASP A 385 30.29 16.41 -11.40
CA ASP A 385 29.99 17.50 -10.43
C ASP A 385 30.36 17.18 -8.95
N ASP A 386 30.39 15.90 -8.54
CA ASP A 386 30.88 15.41 -7.23
C ASP A 386 31.04 13.86 -7.27
N PRO A 387 32.25 13.35 -7.57
CA PRO A 387 32.49 11.92 -7.73
C PRO A 387 32.47 11.16 -6.41
N ALA A 388 32.83 11.78 -5.28
CA ALA A 388 32.96 11.10 -3.99
C ALA A 388 31.57 10.76 -3.40
N ALA A 389 30.65 11.72 -3.42
CA ALA A 389 29.26 11.47 -3.02
C ALA A 389 28.55 10.51 -3.99
N GLY A 390 28.84 10.61 -5.29
CA GLY A 390 28.36 9.69 -6.31
C GLY A 390 28.83 8.24 -6.06
N LEU A 391 30.12 8.04 -5.80
CA LEU A 391 30.72 6.74 -5.48
C LEU A 391 30.05 6.07 -4.29
N THR A 392 29.79 6.83 -3.22
CA THR A 392 29.12 6.33 -2.02
C THR A 392 27.67 5.91 -2.32
N ALA A 393 26.95 6.69 -3.15
CA ALA A 393 25.59 6.35 -3.56
C ALA A 393 25.56 5.08 -4.42
N VAL A 394 26.53 4.91 -5.32
CA VAL A 394 26.69 3.67 -6.12
C VAL A 394 26.96 2.48 -5.21
N ALA A 395 27.87 2.62 -4.25
CA ALA A 395 28.19 1.55 -3.30
C ALA A 395 26.95 1.10 -2.50
N ALA A 396 26.17 2.06 -2.01
CA ALA A 396 24.92 1.79 -1.30
C ALA A 396 23.90 1.06 -2.20
N ALA A 397 23.76 1.48 -3.46
CA ALA A 397 22.88 0.81 -4.42
C ALA A 397 23.38 -0.61 -4.78
N LEU A 398 24.69 -0.79 -5.00
CA LEU A 398 25.31 -2.08 -5.29
C LEU A 398 25.07 -3.07 -4.16
N ARG A 399 25.18 -2.63 -2.90
CA ARG A 399 24.89 -3.44 -1.73
C ARG A 399 23.48 -4.01 -1.73
N LEU A 400 22.50 -3.22 -2.20
CA LEU A 400 21.09 -3.57 -2.21
C LEU A 400 20.69 -4.43 -3.41
N THR A 401 21.33 -4.24 -4.57
CA THR A 401 21.07 -5.08 -5.77
C THR A 401 21.48 -6.54 -5.59
N GLY A 402 22.40 -6.83 -4.65
CA GLY A 402 22.82 -8.21 -4.36
C GLY A 402 23.50 -8.90 -5.54
N HIS A 403 24.20 -8.15 -6.39
CA HIS A 403 24.90 -8.72 -7.54
C HIS A 403 26.10 -9.58 -7.10
N ASP A 404 26.21 -10.81 -7.62
CA ASP A 404 27.23 -11.81 -7.25
C ASP A 404 28.67 -11.26 -7.30
N GLY A 405 28.96 -10.31 -8.19
CA GLY A 405 30.29 -9.70 -8.31
C GLY A 405 30.68 -8.77 -7.17
N TYR A 406 29.73 -8.25 -6.40
CA TYR A 406 30.00 -7.29 -5.31
C TYR A 406 29.41 -7.71 -3.95
N ALA A 407 28.33 -8.48 -3.94
CA ALA A 407 27.55 -8.79 -2.74
C ALA A 407 28.36 -9.54 -1.67
N SER A 408 29.32 -10.38 -2.07
CA SER A 408 30.17 -11.14 -1.15
C SER A 408 31.19 -10.28 -0.38
N PHE A 409 31.50 -9.09 -0.87
CA PHE A 409 32.56 -8.24 -0.31
C PHE A 409 32.04 -7.25 0.75
N PHE A 410 30.75 -6.93 0.69
CA PHE A 410 30.12 -6.06 1.66
C PHE A 410 29.72 -6.79 2.94
N GLU A 411 29.90 -6.12 4.07
CA GLU A 411 29.47 -6.61 5.38
C GLU A 411 27.94 -6.50 5.56
N ASP A 412 27.38 -7.26 6.51
CA ASP A 412 25.97 -7.13 6.89
C ASP A 412 25.76 -6.00 7.90
N VAL A 413 25.81 -4.77 7.40
CA VAL A 413 25.62 -3.55 8.20
C VAL A 413 24.27 -2.91 7.84
N ASP A 414 23.35 -2.91 8.80
CA ASP A 414 22.09 -2.16 8.69
C ASP A 414 21.82 -1.41 9.99
N LEU A 415 21.81 -0.09 9.89
CA LEU A 415 21.50 0.83 10.97
C LEU A 415 20.04 1.31 10.95
N LEU A 416 19.22 0.80 10.02
CA LEU A 416 17.85 1.25 9.86
C LEU A 416 17.00 0.71 11.02
N PRO A 417 16.32 1.58 11.78
CA PRO A 417 15.47 1.13 12.85
C PRO A 417 14.34 0.22 12.32
N PRO A 418 14.11 -0.97 12.90
CA PRO A 418 13.11 -1.91 12.41
C PRO A 418 11.67 -1.38 12.49
N LYS A 419 11.44 -0.31 13.27
CA LYS A 419 10.15 0.39 13.37
C LYS A 419 9.80 1.23 12.13
N LEU A 420 10.79 1.53 11.28
CA LEU A 420 10.63 2.34 10.07
C LEU A 420 10.49 1.49 8.81
N LEU A 421 10.89 0.22 8.87
CA LEU A 421 10.61 -0.75 7.82
C LEU A 421 9.11 -1.05 7.78
N ILE A 422 8.47 -0.77 6.65
CA ILE A 422 7.13 -1.28 6.38
C ILE A 422 7.29 -2.76 6.07
N TRP A 423 6.64 -3.62 6.85
CA TRP A 423 6.51 -5.04 6.53
C TRP A 423 5.72 -5.17 5.21
N ARG A 424 6.44 -5.31 4.10
CA ARG A 424 5.84 -5.78 2.85
C ARG A 424 5.55 -7.26 3.04
N PHE A 425 4.32 -7.55 3.46
CA PHE A 425 3.80 -8.90 3.39
C PHE A 425 3.55 -9.18 1.90
N GLU A 426 4.62 -9.50 1.18
CA GLU A 426 4.52 -10.12 -0.14
C GLU A 426 3.99 -11.52 0.09
N LEU A 427 2.65 -11.61 0.21
CA LEU A 427 2.01 -12.88 -0.02
C LEU A 427 2.39 -13.26 -1.46
N PRO A 428 3.08 -14.39 -1.67
CA PRO A 428 3.27 -14.91 -3.01
C PRO A 428 1.89 -15.33 -3.50
N PHE A 429 1.13 -14.36 -4.02
CA PHE A 429 -0.11 -14.59 -4.73
C PHE A 429 0.25 -15.18 -6.09
N SER A 430 0.75 -16.42 -6.06
CA SER A 430 0.69 -17.30 -7.21
C SER A 430 -0.76 -17.28 -7.71
N SER A 431 -0.94 -17.30 -9.03
CA SER A 431 -2.26 -17.36 -9.68
C SER A 431 -3.14 -18.51 -9.16
N ALA A 432 -2.54 -19.50 -8.48
CA ALA A 432 -3.21 -20.58 -7.78
C ALA A 432 -4.04 -20.14 -6.56
N VAL A 433 -3.69 -19.05 -5.85
CA VAL A 433 -4.37 -18.61 -4.63
C VAL A 433 -5.79 -18.10 -4.90
N PRO A 434 -6.04 -17.15 -5.84
CA PRO A 434 -7.41 -16.76 -6.17
C PRO A 434 -8.23 -17.92 -6.75
N LEU A 435 -7.59 -18.86 -7.47
CA LEU A 435 -8.23 -20.07 -7.97
C LEU A 435 -8.67 -21.00 -6.81
N LEU A 436 -7.82 -21.20 -5.81
CA LEU A 436 -8.12 -22.01 -4.63
C LEU A 436 -9.20 -21.36 -3.77
N LEU A 437 -9.20 -20.03 -3.63
CA LEU A 437 -10.22 -19.28 -2.90
C LEU A 437 -11.58 -19.33 -3.61
N ALA A 438 -11.58 -19.20 -4.95
CA ALA A 438 -12.77 -19.41 -5.76
C ALA A 438 -13.29 -20.86 -5.62
N LEU A 439 -12.39 -21.85 -5.64
CA LEU A 439 -12.76 -23.26 -5.46
C LEU A 439 -13.32 -23.53 -4.06
N LEU A 440 -12.79 -22.88 -3.02
CA LEU A 440 -13.29 -22.97 -1.66
C LEU A 440 -14.67 -22.31 -1.53
N ALA A 441 -14.89 -21.17 -2.17
CA ALA A 441 -16.20 -20.52 -2.24
C ALA A 441 -17.25 -21.39 -2.96
N VAL A 442 -16.85 -22.02 -4.07
CA VAL A 442 -17.71 -22.98 -4.80
C VAL A 442 -18.01 -24.21 -3.95
N ALA A 443 -17.01 -24.77 -3.27
CA ALA A 443 -17.19 -25.91 -2.38
C ALA A 443 -18.13 -25.56 -1.21
N GLY A 444 -17.90 -24.43 -0.54
CA GLY A 444 -18.76 -23.95 0.56
C GLY A 444 -20.21 -23.75 0.11
N THR A 445 -20.40 -23.13 -1.06
CA THR A 445 -21.74 -22.94 -1.65
C THR A 445 -22.40 -24.26 -2.00
N PHE A 446 -21.66 -25.20 -2.61
CA PHE A 446 -22.15 -26.53 -2.95
C PHE A 446 -22.58 -27.31 -1.71
N PHE A 447 -21.77 -27.33 -0.65
CA PHE A 447 -22.11 -27.99 0.61
C PHE A 447 -23.30 -27.33 1.30
N GLY A 448 -23.40 -25.99 1.27
CA GLY A 448 -24.54 -25.26 1.82
C GLY A 448 -25.86 -25.63 1.13
N VAL A 449 -25.90 -25.62 -0.21
CA VAL A 449 -27.07 -26.04 -0.99
C VAL A 449 -27.39 -27.51 -0.74
N ARG A 450 -26.37 -28.37 -0.69
CA ARG A 450 -26.55 -29.80 -0.43
C ARG A 450 -27.14 -30.08 0.95
N TYR A 451 -26.70 -29.33 1.96
CA TYR A 451 -27.19 -29.41 3.34
C TYR A 451 -28.66 -29.00 3.41
N GLN A 452 -29.03 -27.85 2.85
CA GLN A 452 -30.44 -27.42 2.79
C GLN A 452 -31.32 -28.45 2.06
N HIS A 453 -30.81 -29.05 0.99
CA HIS A 453 -31.55 -30.11 0.29
C HIS A 453 -31.75 -31.36 1.17
N MET A 454 -30.77 -31.75 2.00
CA MET A 454 -30.93 -32.85 2.95
C MET A 454 -31.91 -32.51 4.07
N GLU A 455 -31.85 -31.29 4.59
CA GLU A 455 -32.75 -30.83 5.65
C GLU A 455 -34.21 -30.80 5.17
N ASN A 456 -34.45 -30.33 3.95
CA ASN A 456 -35.78 -30.38 3.33
C ASN A 456 -36.28 -31.81 3.13
N GLN A 457 -35.41 -32.74 2.75
CA GLN A 457 -35.78 -34.16 2.63
C GLN A 457 -36.11 -34.77 3.99
N GLN A 458 -35.36 -34.44 5.04
CA GLN A 458 -35.65 -34.90 6.40
C GLN A 458 -36.95 -34.31 6.93
N ALA A 459 -37.19 -33.01 6.73
CA ALA A 459 -38.42 -32.35 7.12
C ALA A 459 -39.65 -32.94 6.41
N GLU A 460 -39.52 -33.29 5.13
CA GLU A 460 -40.59 -33.96 4.38
C GLU A 460 -40.85 -35.37 4.91
N VAL A 461 -39.80 -36.14 5.23
CA VAL A 461 -39.93 -37.48 5.82
C VAL A 461 -40.55 -37.40 7.22
N GLN A 462 -40.14 -36.43 8.04
CA GLN A 462 -40.73 -36.19 9.37
C GLN A 462 -42.18 -35.73 9.28
N ARG A 463 -42.53 -34.81 8.39
CA ARG A 463 -43.93 -34.45 8.14
C ARG A 463 -44.77 -35.65 7.71
N ARG A 464 -44.21 -36.57 6.90
CA ARG A 464 -44.90 -37.81 6.55
C ARG A 464 -45.07 -38.72 7.75
N LEU A 465 -44.06 -38.89 8.59
CA LEU A 465 -44.16 -39.66 9.83
C LEU A 465 -45.20 -39.05 10.77
N ASP A 466 -45.18 -37.73 10.99
CA ASP A 466 -46.14 -37.02 11.86
C ASP A 466 -47.57 -37.03 11.30
N ALA A 467 -47.72 -37.11 9.97
CA ALA A 467 -49.02 -37.26 9.31
C ALA A 467 -49.62 -38.67 9.44
N TYR A 468 -48.82 -39.68 9.81
CA TYR A 468 -49.31 -41.00 10.20
C TYR A 468 -49.35 -41.08 11.74
N PRO A 469 -50.50 -40.85 12.39
CA PRO A 469 -50.61 -41.06 13.84
C PRO A 469 -50.26 -42.52 14.19
N ASP A 470 -49.46 -42.71 15.24
CA ASP A 470 -49.02 -44.01 15.78
C ASP A 470 -50.18 -44.98 16.12
N ASP A 471 -51.42 -44.48 16.13
CA ASP A 471 -52.64 -45.22 16.48
C ASP A 471 -53.19 -46.15 15.38
N PHE A 472 -52.63 -46.16 14.17
CA PHE A 472 -53.15 -47.03 13.09
C PHE A 472 -53.02 -48.52 13.38
N ALA A 473 -52.10 -48.93 14.25
CA ALA A 473 -51.94 -50.33 14.63
C ALA A 473 -53.00 -50.82 15.64
N GLU A 474 -53.71 -49.92 16.33
CA GLU A 474 -54.65 -50.28 17.42
C GLU A 474 -56.13 -49.94 17.11
N LYS A 475 -56.43 -49.24 16.02
CA LYS A 475 -57.80 -48.85 15.67
C LYS A 475 -58.66 -50.04 15.24
N THR A 476 -59.83 -50.16 15.85
CA THR A 476 -60.82 -51.22 15.54
C THR A 476 -61.52 -50.91 14.21
N PRO A 477 -61.92 -51.91 13.38
CA PRO A 477 -62.54 -51.68 12.06
C PRO A 477 -63.75 -50.73 12.06
N GLN A 478 -64.48 -50.58 13.17
CA GLN A 478 -65.58 -49.63 13.29
C GLN A 478 -65.12 -48.16 13.35
N GLN A 479 -63.94 -47.87 13.91
CA GLN A 479 -63.38 -46.52 13.96
C GLN A 479 -62.87 -46.10 12.58
N LEU A 480 -62.29 -47.04 11.82
CA LEU A 480 -61.92 -46.81 10.42
C LEU A 480 -63.15 -46.49 9.55
N GLN A 481 -64.29 -47.12 9.80
CA GLN A 481 -65.54 -46.82 9.10
C GLN A 481 -66.05 -45.40 9.42
N ALA A 482 -65.99 -44.99 10.69
CA ALA A 482 -66.40 -43.66 11.12
C ALA A 482 -65.48 -42.56 10.56
N ASP A 483 -64.17 -42.82 10.49
CA ASP A 483 -63.20 -41.91 9.86
C ASP A 483 -63.45 -41.80 8.34
N ILE A 484 -63.79 -42.91 7.66
CA ILE A 484 -64.17 -42.88 6.23
C ILE A 484 -65.46 -42.06 6.02
N ASP A 485 -66.47 -42.25 6.87
CA ASP A 485 -67.73 -41.50 6.77
C ASP A 485 -67.51 -40.01 7.08
N SER A 486 -66.60 -39.65 8.00
CA SER A 486 -66.27 -38.25 8.27
C SER A 486 -65.55 -37.60 7.08
N VAL A 487 -64.56 -38.29 6.50
CA VAL A 487 -63.83 -37.81 5.32
C VAL A 487 -64.77 -37.63 4.14
N LYS A 488 -65.75 -38.54 3.96
CA LYS A 488 -66.76 -38.40 2.92
C LYS A 488 -67.67 -37.19 3.15
N SER A 489 -68.08 -36.94 4.40
CA SER A 489 -68.89 -35.77 4.75
C SER A 489 -68.13 -34.45 4.56
N ASP A 490 -66.82 -34.43 4.82
CA ASP A 490 -65.99 -33.25 4.60
C ASP A 490 -65.78 -33.00 3.10
N SER A 491 -65.61 -34.06 2.29
CA SER A 491 -65.58 -33.95 0.83
C SER A 491 -66.88 -33.35 0.27
N GLU A 492 -68.04 -33.75 0.79
CA GLU A 492 -69.33 -33.18 0.36
C GLU A 492 -69.43 -31.69 0.71
N ARG A 493 -68.95 -31.27 1.90
CA ARG A 493 -68.89 -29.83 2.26
C ARG A 493 -67.95 -29.02 1.37
N TYR A 494 -66.82 -29.59 0.94
CA TYR A 494 -65.92 -28.89 0.02
C TYR A 494 -66.54 -28.68 -1.36
N VAL A 495 -67.35 -29.63 -1.84
CA VAL A 495 -68.08 -29.50 -3.11
C VAL A 495 -69.14 -28.39 -3.02
N GLU A 496 -69.90 -28.32 -1.93
CA GLU A 496 -70.88 -27.24 -1.69
C GLU A 496 -70.21 -25.86 -1.55
N GLY A 497 -69.05 -25.80 -0.89
CA GLY A 497 -68.23 -24.59 -0.78
C GLY A 497 -67.71 -24.09 -2.13
N LEU A 498 -67.37 -25.00 -3.05
CA LEU A 498 -66.93 -24.64 -4.41
C LEU A 498 -68.08 -24.07 -5.26
N GLU A 499 -69.30 -24.60 -5.13
CA GLU A 499 -70.48 -24.09 -5.83
C GLU A 499 -70.85 -22.66 -5.38
N THR A 500 -70.78 -22.39 -4.07
CA THR A 500 -71.00 -21.03 -3.55
C THR A 500 -69.90 -20.04 -3.96
N LEU A 501 -68.64 -20.49 -4.08
CA LEU A 501 -67.54 -19.70 -4.63
C LEU A 501 -67.76 -19.40 -6.12
N ASP A 502 -68.28 -20.35 -6.90
CA ASP A 502 -68.61 -20.18 -8.32
C ASP A 502 -69.67 -19.09 -8.52
N ASP A 503 -70.75 -19.13 -7.73
CA ASP A 503 -71.82 -18.11 -7.76
C ASP A 503 -71.31 -16.70 -7.40
N LEU A 504 -70.43 -16.59 -6.39
CA LEU A 504 -69.84 -15.32 -5.99
C LEU A 504 -68.87 -14.76 -7.01
N LEU A 505 -68.05 -15.61 -7.64
CA LEU A 505 -67.09 -15.21 -8.66
C LEU A 505 -67.81 -14.78 -9.95
N MET A 506 -68.89 -15.46 -10.34
CA MET A 506 -69.70 -15.09 -11.50
C MET A 506 -70.32 -13.70 -11.35
N GLY A 507 -70.68 -13.30 -10.12
CA GLY A 507 -71.21 -11.97 -9.81
C GLY A 507 -70.20 -10.83 -9.79
N SER A 508 -68.92 -11.12 -9.48
CA SER A 508 -67.83 -10.14 -9.39
C SER A 508 -67.22 -9.85 -10.76
N ASP A 509 -66.99 -10.87 -11.58
CA ASP A 509 -66.22 -10.76 -12.81
C ASP A 509 -67.01 -10.06 -13.95
N GLN A 510 -68.33 -10.20 -13.94
CA GLN A 510 -69.23 -9.52 -14.90
C GLN A 510 -69.09 -7.99 -14.88
N TRP A 511 -68.82 -7.40 -13.71
CA TRP A 511 -68.68 -5.94 -13.57
C TRP A 511 -67.32 -5.44 -14.06
N SER A 512 -66.26 -6.20 -13.77
CA SER A 512 -64.90 -5.92 -14.22
C SER A 512 -64.80 -5.97 -15.74
N HIS A 513 -65.37 -7.01 -16.36
CA HIS A 513 -65.40 -7.13 -17.82
C HIS A 513 -66.24 -6.04 -18.49
N ALA A 514 -67.42 -5.73 -17.96
CA ALA A 514 -68.26 -4.66 -18.49
C ALA A 514 -67.58 -3.29 -18.41
N LEU A 515 -66.87 -3.00 -17.31
CA LEU A 515 -66.09 -1.76 -17.17
C LEU A 515 -64.90 -1.72 -18.16
N ALA A 516 -64.22 -2.86 -18.35
CA ALA A 516 -63.11 -2.97 -19.28
C ALA A 516 -63.55 -2.79 -20.74
N GLU A 517 -64.72 -3.32 -21.11
CA GLU A 517 -65.30 -3.16 -22.46
C GLU A 517 -65.74 -1.71 -22.68
N ILE A 518 -66.53 -1.13 -21.77
CA ILE A 518 -67.00 0.26 -21.88
C ILE A 518 -65.83 1.25 -21.91
N SER A 519 -64.78 1.06 -21.09
CA SER A 519 -63.61 1.95 -21.10
C SER A 519 -62.83 1.87 -22.41
N ARG A 520 -62.68 0.66 -22.98
CA ARG A 520 -62.04 0.45 -24.29
C ARG A 520 -62.84 1.12 -25.41
N GLU A 521 -64.16 0.94 -25.43
CA GLU A 521 -65.01 1.52 -26.46
C GLU A 521 -65.11 3.05 -26.32
N THR A 522 -65.13 3.58 -25.10
CA THR A 522 -65.08 5.04 -24.85
C THR A 522 -63.76 5.65 -25.32
N ALA A 523 -62.63 4.98 -25.05
CA ALA A 523 -61.31 5.44 -25.48
C ALA A 523 -61.19 5.49 -27.02
N ALA A 524 -61.78 4.52 -27.72
CA ALA A 524 -61.72 4.43 -29.16
C ALA A 524 -62.57 5.48 -29.91
N VAL A 525 -63.66 5.98 -29.31
CA VAL A 525 -64.53 6.99 -29.94
C VAL A 525 -63.94 8.41 -29.87
N SER A 526 -63.08 8.71 -28.89
CA SER A 526 -62.37 9.99 -28.67
C SER A 526 -63.27 11.25 -28.59
N GLY A 527 -63.09 12.08 -27.55
CA GLY A 527 -63.95 13.27 -27.34
C GLY A 527 -65.30 12.98 -26.69
N ILE A 528 -65.40 11.83 -26.01
CA ILE A 528 -66.51 11.44 -25.13
C ILE A 528 -65.94 11.08 -23.76
N TRP A 529 -66.61 11.49 -22.69
CA TRP A 529 -66.24 11.10 -21.33
C TRP A 529 -67.47 10.66 -20.55
N VAL A 530 -67.31 9.63 -19.75
CA VAL A 530 -68.36 9.06 -18.90
C VAL A 530 -68.21 9.66 -17.50
N GLU A 531 -69.29 10.20 -16.96
CA GLU A 531 -69.33 10.81 -15.62
C GLU A 531 -69.88 9.83 -14.59
N ASN A 532 -70.96 9.14 -14.93
CA ASN A 532 -71.57 8.16 -14.03
C ASN A 532 -71.80 6.83 -14.74
N TRP A 533 -71.46 5.78 -14.00
CA TRP A 533 -71.74 4.39 -14.34
C TRP A 533 -72.59 3.81 -13.22
N THR A 534 -73.85 3.50 -13.52
CA THR A 534 -74.76 2.93 -12.53
C THR A 534 -75.25 1.57 -12.99
N PRO A 535 -74.90 0.49 -12.26
CA PRO A 535 -75.36 -0.84 -12.59
C PRO A 535 -76.87 -0.97 -12.36
N GLN A 536 -77.57 -1.55 -13.33
CA GLN A 536 -78.92 -2.08 -13.18
C GLN A 536 -78.87 -3.59 -13.48
N SER A 537 -79.83 -4.35 -12.96
CA SER A 537 -79.77 -5.82 -12.88
C SER A 537 -79.21 -6.59 -14.10
N GLN A 538 -79.44 -6.13 -15.33
CA GLN A 538 -78.93 -6.73 -16.57
C GLN A 538 -78.45 -5.69 -17.60
N THR A 539 -78.44 -4.42 -17.21
CA THR A 539 -78.09 -3.28 -18.07
C THR A 539 -77.29 -2.28 -17.27
N VAL A 540 -76.39 -1.55 -17.92
CA VAL A 540 -75.64 -0.47 -17.30
C VAL A 540 -76.22 0.84 -17.81
N ARG A 541 -76.60 1.73 -16.89
CA ARG A 541 -76.89 3.12 -17.25
C ARG A 541 -75.59 3.92 -17.23
N LEU A 542 -75.21 4.41 -18.41
CA LEU A 542 -74.10 5.31 -18.64
C LEU A 542 -74.59 6.74 -18.78
N GLN A 543 -73.95 7.67 -18.08
CA GLN A 543 -74.16 9.11 -18.26
C GLN A 543 -72.82 9.78 -18.50
N GLY A 544 -72.78 10.71 -19.44
CA GLY A 544 -71.55 11.39 -19.81
C GLY A 544 -71.79 12.55 -20.74
N ASN A 545 -70.70 13.09 -21.27
CA ASN A 545 -70.72 14.24 -22.17
C ASN A 545 -69.84 13.96 -23.39
N ALA A 546 -70.21 14.52 -24.53
CA ALA A 546 -69.50 14.40 -25.79
C ALA A 546 -69.37 15.75 -26.50
N THR A 547 -68.30 15.92 -27.29
CA THR A 547 -68.05 17.14 -28.08
C THR A 547 -68.93 17.25 -29.33
N SER A 548 -69.47 16.13 -29.82
CA SER A 548 -70.45 16.12 -30.90
C SER A 548 -71.51 15.02 -30.72
N ARG A 549 -72.68 15.22 -31.34
CA ARG A 549 -73.78 14.25 -31.31
C ARG A 549 -73.38 12.93 -31.97
N ASP A 550 -72.57 12.98 -33.02
CA ASP A 550 -72.16 11.80 -33.78
C ASP A 550 -71.33 10.83 -32.93
N ARG A 551 -70.53 11.35 -31.97
CA ARG A 551 -69.76 10.53 -31.02
C ARG A 551 -70.65 9.73 -30.07
N VAL A 552 -71.78 10.29 -29.66
CA VAL A 552 -72.74 9.57 -28.79
C VAL A 552 -73.38 8.41 -29.55
N VAL A 553 -73.67 8.60 -30.84
CA VAL A 553 -74.22 7.54 -31.70
C VAL A 553 -73.17 6.46 -31.98
N GLU A 554 -71.94 6.86 -32.28
CA GLU A 554 -70.81 5.94 -32.50
C GLU A 554 -70.52 5.07 -31.27
N LEU A 555 -70.56 5.64 -30.06
CA LEU A 555 -70.42 4.88 -28.83
C LEU A 555 -71.58 3.90 -28.61
N ALA A 556 -72.82 4.33 -28.89
CA ALA A 556 -74.01 3.50 -28.74
C ALA A 556 -74.01 2.31 -29.72
N GLU A 557 -73.57 2.50 -30.96
CA GLU A 557 -73.45 1.40 -31.93
C GLU A 557 -72.39 0.37 -31.52
N ARG A 558 -71.25 0.82 -31.01
CA ARG A 558 -70.14 -0.07 -30.62
C ARG A 558 -70.40 -0.85 -29.33
N THR A 559 -71.18 -0.27 -28.43
CA THR A 559 -71.56 -0.90 -27.15
C THR A 559 -72.92 -1.61 -27.21
N GLU A 560 -73.57 -1.67 -28.38
CA GLU A 560 -74.95 -2.16 -28.53
C GLU A 560 -75.94 -1.46 -27.58
N GLY A 561 -75.65 -0.20 -27.22
CA GLY A 561 -76.37 0.59 -26.24
C GLY A 561 -77.56 1.35 -26.79
N ARG A 562 -78.62 1.50 -25.98
CA ARG A 562 -79.81 2.30 -26.30
C ARG A 562 -79.71 3.69 -25.68
N ILE A 563 -79.65 4.72 -26.52
CA ILE A 563 -79.63 6.12 -26.07
C ILE A 563 -81.02 6.51 -25.51
N GLN A 564 -81.06 7.00 -24.27
CA GLN A 564 -82.29 7.47 -23.61
C GLN A 564 -82.55 8.94 -23.86
N SER A 565 -81.51 9.77 -23.73
CA SER A 565 -81.61 11.21 -23.91
C SER A 565 -80.27 11.80 -24.32
N VAL A 566 -80.30 12.82 -25.18
CA VAL A 566 -79.16 13.68 -25.49
C VAL A 566 -79.60 15.12 -25.35
N THR A 567 -78.93 15.88 -24.48
CA THR A 567 -79.22 17.29 -24.20
C THR A 567 -78.04 18.13 -24.65
N PHE A 568 -78.31 19.16 -25.45
CA PHE A 568 -77.30 20.12 -25.88
C PHE A 568 -77.12 21.21 -24.82
N SER A 569 -75.88 21.47 -24.43
CA SER A 569 -75.49 22.57 -23.57
C SER A 569 -74.24 23.24 -24.14
N GLU A 570 -74.19 24.56 -24.10
CA GLU A 570 -73.00 25.32 -24.50
C GLU A 570 -72.24 25.74 -23.24
N ILE A 571 -71.02 25.26 -23.09
CA ILE A 571 -70.16 25.61 -21.95
C ILE A 571 -68.97 26.38 -22.51
N ARG A 572 -68.88 27.68 -22.20
CA ARG A 572 -67.80 28.58 -22.65
C ARG A 572 -67.60 28.58 -24.17
N ASP A 573 -68.69 28.74 -24.92
CA ASP A 573 -68.71 28.79 -26.39
C ASP A 573 -68.27 27.48 -27.10
N TRP A 574 -68.27 26.35 -26.37
CA TRP A 574 -68.06 25.01 -26.93
C TRP A 574 -69.33 24.16 -26.84
N PRO A 575 -69.73 23.47 -27.94
CA PRO A 575 -70.89 22.59 -27.95
C PRO A 575 -70.60 21.32 -27.13
N VAL A 576 -71.39 21.08 -26.09
CA VAL A 576 -71.32 19.87 -25.26
C VAL A 576 -72.67 19.15 -25.30
N TYR A 577 -72.63 17.85 -25.55
CA TYR A 577 -73.81 16.98 -25.61
C TYR A 577 -73.79 16.04 -24.42
N SER A 578 -74.63 16.30 -23.42
CA SER A 578 -74.85 15.40 -22.30
C SER A 578 -75.73 14.24 -22.74
N PHE A 579 -75.30 13.01 -22.53
CA PHE A 579 -76.04 11.82 -22.91
C PHE A 579 -76.30 10.89 -21.73
N ALA A 580 -77.43 10.17 -21.82
CA ALA A 580 -77.70 9.01 -20.99
C ALA A 580 -78.04 7.83 -21.92
N MET A 581 -77.37 6.69 -21.73
CA MET A 581 -77.61 5.47 -22.52
C MET A 581 -77.61 4.22 -21.64
N GLU A 582 -78.29 3.17 -22.09
CA GLU A 582 -78.31 1.86 -21.44
C GLU A 582 -77.58 0.83 -22.29
N VAL A 583 -76.57 0.20 -21.73
CA VAL A 583 -75.73 -0.82 -22.39
C VAL A 583 -76.06 -2.19 -21.83
N PRO A 584 -76.32 -3.22 -22.66
CA PRO A 584 -76.57 -4.58 -22.18
C PRO A 584 -75.28 -5.25 -21.67
N LEU A 585 -75.37 -6.02 -20.58
CA LEU A 585 -74.26 -6.81 -20.07
C LEU A 585 -74.18 -8.16 -20.79
N LYS A 586 -73.00 -8.53 -21.31
CA LYS A 586 -72.74 -9.86 -21.89
C LYS A 586 -72.33 -10.82 -20.78
N THR A 587 -73.11 -11.87 -20.55
CA THR A 587 -72.83 -12.90 -19.53
C THR A 587 -72.01 -14.04 -20.15
N GLY A 588 -70.85 -14.34 -19.59
CA GLY A 588 -69.99 -15.44 -20.01
C GLY A 588 -69.16 -16.00 -18.85
N LEU A 589 -69.05 -17.34 -18.77
CA LEU A 589 -68.27 -18.00 -17.71
C LEU A 589 -66.76 -17.73 -17.88
N PRO A 590 -66.03 -17.37 -16.80
CA PRO A 590 -64.59 -17.17 -16.83
C PRO A 590 -63.82 -18.45 -17.21
N GLU A 591 -62.69 -18.31 -17.92
CA GLU A 591 -61.84 -19.45 -18.31
C GLU A 591 -61.20 -20.14 -17.09
N ALA A 592 -60.87 -19.37 -16.06
CA ALA A 592 -60.31 -19.90 -14.81
C ALA A 592 -61.29 -20.87 -14.11
N THR A 593 -62.58 -20.56 -14.12
CA THR A 593 -63.61 -21.42 -13.53
C THR A 593 -63.84 -22.68 -14.36
N LYS A 594 -63.78 -22.58 -15.70
CA LYS A 594 -63.83 -23.76 -16.58
C LYS A 594 -62.68 -24.72 -16.28
N TYR A 595 -61.47 -24.20 -16.13
CA TYR A 595 -60.28 -24.99 -15.81
C TYR A 595 -60.39 -25.71 -14.45
N LEU A 596 -60.81 -24.99 -13.40
CA LEU A 596 -60.97 -25.58 -12.07
C LEU A 596 -62.07 -26.64 -12.03
N ARG A 597 -63.17 -26.44 -12.76
CA ARG A 597 -64.25 -27.44 -12.89
C ARG A 597 -63.77 -28.70 -13.61
N GLU A 598 -63.00 -28.56 -14.69
CA GLU A 598 -62.41 -29.70 -15.41
C GLU A 598 -61.46 -30.50 -14.50
N GLN A 599 -60.67 -29.82 -13.68
CA GLN A 599 -59.75 -30.47 -12.74
C GLN A 599 -60.47 -31.18 -11.59
N ALA A 600 -61.56 -30.59 -11.07
CA ALA A 600 -62.39 -31.18 -10.02
C ALA A 600 -63.17 -32.42 -10.51
N LEU A 601 -63.71 -32.37 -11.73
CA LEU A 601 -64.38 -33.53 -12.36
C LEU A 601 -63.39 -34.66 -12.65
N ALA A 602 -62.18 -34.34 -13.13
CA ALA A 602 -61.13 -35.33 -13.37
C ALA A 602 -60.67 -36.04 -12.08
N SER A 603 -60.68 -35.34 -10.95
CA SER A 603 -60.34 -35.91 -9.64
C SER A 603 -61.48 -36.75 -9.04
N ALA A 604 -62.74 -36.36 -9.27
CA ALA A 604 -63.91 -37.16 -8.85
C ALA A 604 -64.04 -38.48 -9.64
N ASP A 605 -63.82 -38.47 -10.96
CA ASP A 605 -63.83 -39.69 -11.78
C ASP A 605 -62.69 -40.66 -11.42
N SER A 606 -61.54 -40.11 -11.03
CA SER A 606 -60.40 -40.91 -10.54
C SER A 606 -60.68 -41.59 -9.20
N ALA A 607 -61.49 -40.96 -8.34
CA ALA A 607 -61.91 -41.53 -7.05
C ALA A 607 -62.98 -42.62 -7.21
N ALA A 608 -63.88 -42.49 -8.19
CA ALA A 608 -64.92 -43.49 -8.47
C ALA A 608 -64.36 -44.77 -9.14
N ALA A 609 -63.28 -44.66 -9.91
CA ALA A 609 -62.61 -45.79 -10.56
C ALA A 609 -61.76 -46.67 -9.60
N GLY A 610 -61.53 -46.21 -8.37
CA GLY A 610 -60.63 -46.84 -7.39
C GLY A 610 -61.27 -47.80 -6.38
N ALA A 611 -62.57 -48.11 -6.45
CA ALA A 611 -63.23 -49.01 -5.50
C ALA A 611 -63.20 -50.49 -5.97
N PRO A 612 -62.40 -51.40 -5.36
CA PRO A 612 -62.46 -52.82 -5.70
C PRO A 612 -63.64 -53.52 -5.04
N ALA A 613 -64.32 -54.35 -5.83
CA ALA A 613 -65.36 -55.27 -5.42
C ALA A 613 -64.80 -56.47 -4.62
N GLY A 614 -65.30 -56.66 -3.39
CA GLY A 614 -65.53 -57.96 -2.74
C GLY A 614 -64.35 -58.81 -2.27
N ALA A 615 -64.30 -59.09 -0.96
CA ALA A 615 -63.81 -60.38 -0.44
C ALA A 615 -64.47 -60.74 0.89
N SER A 616 -65.58 -61.45 0.78
CA SER A 616 -66.25 -62.18 1.86
C SER A 616 -65.59 -63.56 2.05
N GLY A 617 -65.14 -63.86 3.27
CA GLY A 617 -65.29 -65.17 3.93
C GLY A 617 -64.24 -66.27 3.75
N GLN A 618 -63.70 -66.72 4.89
CA GLN A 618 -63.25 -68.08 5.31
C GLN A 618 -61.86 -68.02 5.97
N SER A 619 -61.72 -68.13 7.30
CA SER A 619 -61.99 -69.28 8.21
C SER A 619 -60.78 -70.21 8.38
N ALA A 620 -60.40 -70.34 9.67
CA ALA A 620 -59.78 -71.49 10.35
C ALA A 620 -58.24 -71.62 10.39
N GLY A 621 -57.71 -71.62 11.61
CA GLY A 621 -56.46 -72.32 11.96
C GLY A 621 -55.59 -71.69 13.05
N GLY A 622 -56.04 -71.66 14.32
CA GLY A 622 -55.09 -71.74 15.45
C GLY A 622 -54.95 -73.20 15.92
N PRO A 623 -54.26 -73.53 17.03
CA PRO A 623 -53.11 -72.92 17.74
C PRO A 623 -52.09 -74.08 18.11
N PRO A 624 -51.29 -74.14 19.22
CA PRO A 624 -50.98 -73.16 20.27
C PRO A 624 -49.52 -73.10 20.81
N SER A 625 -49.29 -72.08 21.66
CA SER A 625 -48.64 -72.10 22.98
C SER A 625 -47.20 -72.61 23.15
N ASN A 626 -46.33 -71.69 23.59
CA ASN A 626 -45.14 -71.99 24.39
C ASN A 626 -45.36 -71.47 25.82
N ALA A 627 -45.28 -72.37 26.81
CA ALA A 627 -44.91 -72.06 28.19
C ALA A 627 -44.30 -73.33 28.80
N GLN A 628 -43.02 -73.22 29.21
CA GLN A 628 -42.16 -74.22 29.88
C GLN A 628 -41.61 -75.36 29.03
#